data_AF-A0AAW7Q5X7-F1
#
_entry.id   AF-A0AAW7Q5X7-F1
#
_cell.length_a   1.000
_cell.length_b   1.000
_cell.length_c   1.000
_cell.angle_alpha   90.00
_cell.angle_beta   90.00
_cell.angle_gamma   90.00
#
_symmetry.space_group_name_H-M   'P 1'
#
loop_
_entity.id
_entity.type
_entity.pdbx_description
1 polymer ?
#
loop_
_entity_poly.entity_id
_entity_poly.type
_entity_poly.pdbx_seq_one_letter_code
_entity_poly.pdbx_strand_id
1 'polypeptide(L)'
;MEISDNVLNTSSIYQELALKKSELSNIDKKELQKSSFEKNDEVVLGENYDENDYQRVLNKFKNKDSEIKTHEQTHASGATTTSAINYNYQVGPDGKLYAIGGSVRFDTSIPKDPQSAKVKMDQLQSASSSVSSLSGADASIAQTASLNKMLLESIKEGFSYDN
;
A
#
# COMPACT_ATOMS: atom_id res chain seq x y z
N MET A 1 39.66 -19.16 7.25
CA MET A 1 38.77 -18.24 7.98
C MET A 1 37.67 -17.91 7.00
N GLU A 2 36.56 -18.64 7.08
CA GLU A 2 35.39 -18.45 6.21
C GLU A 2 34.68 -17.18 6.66
N ILE A 3 34.59 -16.19 5.76
CA ILE A 3 33.72 -15.03 5.96
C ILE A 3 32.47 -15.31 5.13
N SER A 4 31.41 -15.70 5.83
CA SER A 4 30.10 -16.03 5.28
C SER A 4 29.47 -14.86 4.52
N ASP A 5 29.11 -15.16 3.28
CA ASP A 5 28.00 -14.69 2.46
C ASP A 5 27.00 -13.71 3.11
N ASN A 6 26.93 -12.48 2.58
CA ASN A 6 25.65 -11.80 2.40
C ASN A 6 25.66 -10.70 1.32
N VAL A 7 26.40 -10.90 0.22
CA VAL A 7 26.10 -10.14 -1.00
C VAL A 7 24.95 -10.88 -1.65
N LEU A 8 23.71 -10.48 -1.35
CA LEU A 8 22.56 -10.87 -2.16
C LEU A 8 22.96 -10.63 -3.62
N ASN A 9 23.09 -11.70 -4.40
CA ASN A 9 23.55 -11.64 -5.77
C ASN A 9 22.64 -10.65 -6.51
N THR A 10 23.19 -9.68 -7.25
CA THR A 10 22.39 -8.71 -7.99
C THR A 10 21.32 -9.41 -8.85
N SER A 11 21.66 -10.58 -9.41
CA SER A 11 20.75 -11.47 -10.12
C SER A 11 19.55 -11.94 -9.28
N SER A 12 19.73 -12.27 -7.99
CA SER A 12 18.62 -12.68 -7.12
C SER A 12 17.74 -11.48 -6.74
N ILE A 13 18.33 -10.30 -6.53
CA ILE A 13 17.57 -9.05 -6.29
C ILE A 13 16.70 -8.72 -7.51
N TYR A 14 17.23 -8.87 -8.73
CA TYR A 14 16.44 -8.69 -9.96
C TYR A 14 15.28 -9.68 -10.07
N GLN A 15 15.50 -10.95 -9.72
CA GLN A 15 14.46 -11.97 -9.73
C GLN A 15 13.35 -11.64 -8.73
N GLU A 16 13.72 -11.23 -7.51
CA GLU A 16 12.77 -10.87 -6.45
C GLU A 16 11.98 -9.60 -6.79
N LEU A 17 12.64 -8.59 -7.36
CA LEU A 17 11.98 -7.37 -7.87
C LEU A 17 10.95 -7.68 -8.96
N ALA A 18 11.27 -8.60 -9.88
CA ALA A 18 10.35 -9.00 -10.94
C ALA A 18 9.09 -9.69 -10.37
N LEU A 19 9.28 -10.58 -9.39
CA LEU A 19 8.18 -11.25 -8.69
C LEU A 19 7.31 -10.24 -7.93
N LYS A 20 7.92 -9.33 -7.16
CA LYS A 20 7.19 -8.30 -6.38
C LYS A 20 6.41 -7.33 -7.25
N LYS A 21 6.95 -6.92 -8.40
CA LYS A 21 6.21 -6.11 -9.39
C LYS A 21 5.00 -6.85 -9.95
N SER A 22 5.10 -8.16 -10.16
CA SER A 22 3.95 -8.98 -10.56
C SER A 22 2.90 -9.07 -9.44
N GLU A 23 3.34 -9.29 -8.20
CA GLU A 23 2.46 -9.30 -7.01
C GLU A 23 1.72 -7.98 -6.84
N LEU A 24 2.40 -6.83 -6.96
CA LEU A 24 1.80 -5.49 -6.93
C LEU A 24 0.65 -5.35 -7.94
N SER A 25 0.86 -5.80 -9.17
CA SER A 25 -0.17 -5.75 -10.21
C SER A 25 -1.39 -6.63 -9.91
N ASN A 26 -1.20 -7.71 -9.14
CA ASN A 26 -2.26 -8.62 -8.72
C ASN A 26 -2.98 -8.12 -7.45
N ILE A 27 -2.27 -7.43 -6.56
CA ILE A 27 -2.83 -6.76 -5.38
C ILE A 27 -3.78 -5.65 -5.83
N ASP A 28 -3.39 -4.83 -6.81
CA ASP A 28 -4.28 -3.81 -7.41
C ASP A 28 -5.64 -4.42 -7.83
N LYS A 29 -5.62 -5.61 -8.46
CA LYS A 29 -6.85 -6.31 -8.86
C LYS A 29 -7.61 -6.93 -7.70
N LYS A 30 -6.89 -7.40 -6.67
CA LYS A 30 -7.48 -8.06 -5.50
C LYS A 30 -8.10 -7.06 -4.53
N GLU A 31 -7.55 -5.86 -4.36
CA GLU A 31 -8.16 -4.77 -3.58
C GLU A 31 -9.45 -4.26 -4.26
N LEU A 32 -9.43 -4.15 -5.60
CA LEU A 32 -10.64 -3.87 -6.40
C LEU A 32 -11.72 -4.98 -6.26
N GLN A 33 -11.33 -6.24 -6.01
CA GLN A 33 -12.26 -7.35 -5.79
C GLN A 33 -12.66 -7.53 -4.30
N LYS A 34 -11.75 -7.31 -3.34
CA LYS A 34 -12.02 -7.37 -1.89
C LYS A 34 -13.04 -6.31 -1.47
N SER A 35 -12.95 -5.12 -2.06
CA SER A 35 -13.96 -4.08 -1.88
C SER A 35 -15.35 -4.45 -2.44
N SER A 36 -15.45 -5.51 -3.26
CA SER A 36 -16.72 -6.06 -3.75
C SER A 36 -17.14 -7.36 -3.04
N PHE A 37 -16.31 -7.97 -2.18
CA PHE A 37 -16.67 -9.24 -1.53
C PHE A 37 -15.76 -9.55 -0.31
N GLU A 38 -16.03 -8.92 0.84
CA GLU A 38 -15.89 -9.61 2.12
C GLU A 38 -17.29 -9.83 2.70
N LYS A 39 -17.83 -11.01 2.40
CA LYS A 39 -19.11 -11.56 2.88
C LYS A 39 -19.13 -11.88 4.39
N ASN A 40 -18.27 -11.22 5.20
CA ASN A 40 -18.15 -11.45 6.64
C ASN A 40 -18.75 -10.32 7.49
N ASP A 41 -19.16 -9.20 6.87
CA ASP A 41 -19.94 -8.12 7.52
C ASP A 41 -21.38 -8.12 6.95
N GLU A 42 -21.95 -9.32 6.69
CA GLU A 42 -23.37 -9.48 6.37
C GLU A 42 -24.16 -9.08 7.63
N VAL A 43 -24.66 -7.84 7.65
CA VAL A 43 -25.56 -7.37 8.70
C VAL A 43 -26.84 -8.19 8.55
N VAL A 44 -26.97 -9.25 9.36
CA VAL A 44 -28.20 -10.02 9.51
C VAL A 44 -29.28 -9.05 9.98
N LEU A 45 -30.14 -8.59 9.07
CA LEU A 45 -31.32 -7.80 9.39
C LEU A 45 -32.36 -8.71 10.05
N GLY A 46 -32.17 -8.99 11.34
CA GLY A 46 -33.18 -9.61 12.18
C GLY A 46 -34.33 -8.63 12.43
N GLU A 47 -35.56 -9.13 12.47
CA GLU A 47 -36.82 -8.36 12.50
C GLU A 47 -37.07 -7.48 13.75
N ASN A 48 -36.04 -7.13 14.54
CA ASN A 48 -36.15 -6.23 15.69
C ASN A 48 -34.92 -5.30 15.77
N TYR A 49 -34.96 -4.19 15.03
CA TYR A 49 -34.00 -3.09 15.21
C TYR A 49 -34.46 -2.20 16.37
N ASP A 50 -33.73 -2.26 17.49
CA ASP A 50 -33.72 -1.22 18.52
C ASP A 50 -33.09 0.05 17.93
N GLU A 51 -33.64 1.24 18.19
CA GLU A 51 -33.05 2.54 17.83
C GLU A 51 -31.56 2.63 18.24
N ASN A 52 -31.18 2.02 19.36
CA ASN A 52 -29.79 1.91 19.79
C ASN A 52 -28.91 1.14 18.78
N ASP A 53 -29.46 0.10 18.15
CA ASP A 53 -28.73 -0.69 17.17
C ASP A 53 -28.53 0.06 15.84
N TYR A 54 -29.56 0.79 15.42
CA TYR A 54 -29.46 1.70 14.26
C TYR A 54 -28.36 2.75 14.47
N GLN A 55 -28.34 3.43 15.64
CA GLN A 55 -27.31 4.44 15.95
C GLN A 55 -25.92 3.82 16.04
N ARG A 56 -25.78 2.61 16.61
CA ARG A 56 -24.51 1.89 16.68
C ARG A 56 -23.96 1.58 15.30
N VAL A 57 -24.80 1.06 14.40
CA VAL A 57 -24.40 0.75 13.01
C VAL A 57 -24.04 2.03 12.27
N LEU A 58 -24.85 3.08 12.38
CA LEU A 58 -24.59 4.36 11.73
C LEU A 58 -23.26 5.00 12.19
N ASN A 59 -22.96 4.92 13.49
CA ASN A 59 -21.69 5.42 14.02
C ASN A 59 -20.50 4.59 13.53
N LYS A 60 -20.64 3.26 13.36
CA LYS A 60 -19.62 2.41 12.74
C LYS A 60 -19.28 2.89 11.31
N PHE A 61 -20.30 3.19 10.50
CA PHE A 61 -20.11 3.72 9.15
C PHE A 61 -19.44 5.10 9.13
N LYS A 62 -19.86 6.02 10.00
CA LYS A 62 -19.25 7.36 10.11
C LYS A 62 -17.79 7.29 10.54
N ASN A 63 -17.46 6.47 11.53
CA ASN A 63 -16.10 6.31 12.01
C ASN A 63 -15.21 5.70 10.91
N LYS A 64 -15.66 4.62 10.26
CA LYS A 64 -14.94 4.02 9.14
C LYS A 64 -14.70 5.02 8.01
N ASP A 65 -15.71 5.79 7.61
CA ASP A 65 -15.58 6.79 6.54
C ASP A 65 -14.52 7.85 6.87
N SER A 66 -14.53 8.36 8.10
CA SER A 66 -13.54 9.35 8.55
C SER A 66 -12.13 8.75 8.63
N GLU A 67 -12.01 7.53 9.14
CA GLU A 67 -10.73 6.81 9.23
C GLU A 67 -10.14 6.57 7.85
N ILE A 68 -10.93 6.04 6.90
CA ILE A 68 -10.48 5.75 5.53
C ILE A 68 -10.07 7.04 4.82
N LYS A 69 -10.88 8.10 4.88
CA LYS A 69 -10.52 9.37 4.23
C LYS A 69 -9.23 9.95 4.79
N THR A 70 -9.07 9.92 6.11
CA THR A 70 -7.86 10.41 6.78
C THR A 70 -6.65 9.56 6.40
N HIS A 71 -6.83 8.24 6.35
CA HIS A 71 -5.82 7.28 5.94
C HIS A 71 -5.35 7.57 4.51
N GLU A 72 -6.26 7.54 3.53
CA GLU A 72 -5.90 7.79 2.13
C GLU A 72 -5.31 9.18 1.91
N GLN A 73 -5.83 10.21 2.60
CA GLN A 73 -5.29 11.57 2.48
C GLN A 73 -3.86 11.67 3.04
N THR A 74 -3.58 10.97 4.13
CA THR A 74 -2.23 10.86 4.69
C THR A 74 -1.30 10.15 3.70
N HIS A 75 -1.74 9.01 3.15
CA HIS A 75 -0.98 8.29 2.12
C HIS A 75 -0.70 9.18 0.91
N ALA A 76 -1.70 9.85 0.36
CA ALA A 76 -1.55 10.74 -0.80
C ALA A 76 -0.58 11.91 -0.55
N SER A 77 -0.39 12.34 0.70
CA SER A 77 0.56 13.40 1.05
C SER A 77 2.00 12.92 1.23
N GLY A 78 2.21 11.62 1.45
CA GLY A 78 3.53 11.06 1.79
C GLY A 78 4.49 10.93 0.61
N ALA A 79 3.98 10.66 -0.60
CA ALA A 79 4.78 10.52 -1.80
C ALA A 79 4.01 10.96 -3.05
N THR A 80 4.73 11.15 -4.17
CA THR A 80 4.12 11.47 -5.44
C THR A 80 3.13 10.39 -5.88
N THR A 81 1.89 10.78 -6.14
CA THR A 81 0.83 9.89 -6.63
C THR A 81 0.68 9.98 -8.15
N THR A 82 0.25 8.89 -8.77
CA THR A 82 -0.04 8.83 -10.22
C THR A 82 -1.50 9.08 -10.54
N SER A 83 -2.37 8.98 -9.54
CA SER A 83 -3.81 9.20 -9.66
C SER A 83 -4.36 9.88 -8.40
N ALA A 84 -5.57 10.44 -8.53
CA ALA A 84 -6.35 10.85 -7.37
C ALA A 84 -6.66 9.65 -6.46
N ILE A 85 -7.03 9.95 -5.22
CA ILE A 85 -7.51 8.96 -4.25
C ILE A 85 -8.77 8.31 -4.82
N ASN A 86 -8.82 6.98 -4.77
CA ASN A 86 -10.03 6.23 -5.09
C ASN A 86 -10.70 5.80 -3.79
N TYR A 87 -12.01 6.01 -3.69
CA TYR A 87 -12.81 5.58 -2.56
C TYR A 87 -13.87 4.57 -3.01
N ASN A 88 -14.08 3.57 -2.17
CA ASN A 88 -15.14 2.59 -2.31
C ASN A 88 -16.24 2.93 -1.32
N TYR A 89 -17.45 3.15 -1.82
CA TYR A 89 -18.58 3.59 -1.01
C TYR A 89 -19.60 2.47 -0.78
N GLN A 90 -20.24 2.51 0.39
CA GLN A 90 -21.42 1.72 0.70
C GLN A 90 -22.54 2.62 1.25
N VAL A 91 -23.78 2.28 0.92
CA VAL A 91 -24.96 2.96 1.46
C VAL A 91 -25.19 2.50 2.90
N GLY A 92 -25.19 3.44 3.83
CA GLY A 92 -25.50 3.23 5.25
C GLY A 92 -27.00 3.14 5.52
N PRO A 93 -27.39 2.82 6.76
CA PRO A 93 -28.80 2.64 7.13
C PRO A 93 -29.61 3.95 7.07
N ASP A 94 -28.96 5.12 7.03
CA ASP A 94 -29.58 6.43 6.83
C ASP A 94 -29.68 6.84 5.34
N GLY A 95 -29.32 5.94 4.42
CA GLY A 95 -29.36 6.16 2.97
C GLY A 95 -28.19 6.97 2.41
N LYS A 96 -27.17 7.31 3.23
CA LYS A 96 -25.99 8.06 2.77
C LYS A 96 -24.84 7.15 2.37
N LEU A 97 -23.95 7.65 1.52
CA LEU A 97 -22.74 6.96 1.11
C LEU A 97 -21.61 7.20 2.12
N TYR A 98 -20.97 6.11 2.54
CA TYR A 98 -19.82 6.08 3.44
C TYR A 98 -18.67 5.34 2.78
N ALA A 99 -17.46 5.89 2.87
CA ALA A 99 -16.25 5.20 2.42
C ALA A 99 -16.00 3.99 3.32
N ILE A 100 -15.93 2.81 2.71
CA ILE A 100 -15.64 1.52 3.37
C ILE A 100 -14.31 0.92 2.90
N GLY A 101 -13.69 1.53 1.89
CA GLY A 101 -12.32 1.28 1.49
C GLY A 101 -11.79 2.44 0.65
N GLY A 102 -10.49 2.47 0.43
CA GLY A 102 -9.83 3.43 -0.43
C GLY A 102 -8.52 2.88 -0.95
N SER A 103 -7.97 3.55 -1.97
CA SER A 103 -6.62 3.30 -2.42
C SER A 103 -5.97 4.55 -3.02
N VAL A 104 -4.68 4.71 -2.73
CA VAL A 104 -3.79 5.67 -3.36
C VAL A 104 -2.75 4.94 -4.19
N ARG A 105 -2.57 5.37 -5.45
CA ARG A 105 -1.54 4.81 -6.33
C ARG A 105 -0.32 5.70 -6.34
N PHE A 106 0.76 5.23 -5.74
CA PHE A 106 2.05 5.91 -5.76
C PHE A 106 2.77 5.77 -7.11
N ASP A 107 3.59 6.75 -7.45
CA ASP A 107 4.49 6.66 -8.60
C ASP A 107 5.71 5.81 -8.27
N THR A 108 5.65 4.53 -8.64
CA THR A 108 6.74 3.57 -8.47
C THR A 108 7.77 3.61 -9.60
N SER A 109 7.72 4.61 -10.51
CA SER A 109 8.73 4.76 -11.55
C SER A 109 10.09 5.11 -10.93
N ILE A 110 11.16 4.49 -11.44
CA ILE A 110 12.52 4.70 -10.97
C ILE A 110 13.22 5.71 -11.89
N PRO A 111 13.69 6.86 -11.38
CA PRO A 111 14.53 7.79 -12.12
C PRO A 111 15.79 7.12 -12.68
N LYS A 112 16.29 7.63 -13.82
CA LYS A 112 17.56 7.14 -14.41
C LYS A 112 18.79 7.53 -13.61
N ASP A 113 18.73 8.65 -12.88
CA ASP A 113 19.80 9.11 -12.02
C ASP A 113 19.79 8.34 -10.68
N PRO A 114 20.90 7.67 -10.29
CA PRO A 114 20.94 6.84 -9.09
C PRO A 114 20.68 7.59 -7.78
N GLN A 115 21.10 8.86 -7.68
CA GLN A 115 20.87 9.67 -6.47
C GLN A 115 19.40 10.05 -6.34
N SER A 116 18.80 10.51 -7.42
CA SER A 116 17.37 10.82 -7.51
C SER A 116 16.51 9.58 -7.27
N ALA A 117 16.96 8.42 -7.76
CA ALA A 117 16.29 7.14 -7.52
C ALA A 117 16.30 6.75 -6.04
N LYS A 118 17.44 6.88 -5.35
CA LYS A 118 17.53 6.60 -3.91
C LYS A 118 16.59 7.48 -3.09
N VAL A 119 16.60 8.79 -3.32
CA VAL A 119 15.70 9.75 -2.63
C VAL A 119 14.24 9.38 -2.85
N LYS A 120 13.86 9.04 -4.09
CA LYS A 120 12.49 8.62 -4.40
C LYS A 120 12.11 7.30 -3.73
N MET A 121 13.02 6.32 -3.68
CA MET A 121 12.78 5.05 -2.98
C MET A 121 12.64 5.26 -1.46
N ASP A 122 13.45 6.13 -0.85
CA ASP A 122 13.34 6.46 0.58
C ASP A 122 12.00 7.16 0.89
N GLN A 123 11.54 8.05 0.00
CA GLN A 123 10.22 8.68 0.11
C GLN A 123 9.08 7.66 -0.03
N LEU A 124 9.15 6.77 -1.02
CA LEU A 124 8.15 5.70 -1.20
C LEU A 124 8.12 4.74 -0.02
N GLN A 125 9.30 4.31 0.48
CA GLN A 125 9.40 3.43 1.63
C GLN A 125 8.80 4.09 2.88
N SER A 126 9.10 5.36 3.11
CA SER A 126 8.59 6.11 4.25
C SER A 126 7.07 6.31 4.16
N ALA A 127 6.56 6.73 2.99
CA ALA A 127 5.14 6.96 2.77
C ALA A 127 4.32 5.67 2.95
N SER A 128 4.78 4.58 2.33
CA SER A 128 4.13 3.27 2.46
C SER A 128 4.24 2.67 3.86
N SER A 129 5.25 3.04 4.67
CA SER A 129 5.42 2.50 6.03
C SER A 129 4.85 3.39 7.15
N SER A 130 4.28 4.55 6.80
CA SER A 130 3.99 5.63 7.76
C SER A 130 2.76 5.43 8.65
N VAL A 131 1.83 4.56 8.26
CA VAL A 131 0.56 4.34 8.99
C VAL A 131 0.51 2.91 9.56
N SER A 132 -0.01 2.77 10.78
CA SER A 132 -0.06 1.51 11.54
C SER A 132 -0.93 0.41 10.91
N SER A 133 -1.78 0.75 9.95
CA SER A 133 -2.53 -0.19 9.11
C SER A 133 -1.95 -0.20 7.70
N LEU A 134 -0.84 -0.93 7.50
CA LEU A 134 -0.29 -1.13 6.16
C LEU A 134 -1.32 -1.87 5.31
N SER A 135 -1.78 -1.28 4.21
CA SER A 135 -2.50 -2.05 3.20
C SER A 135 -1.55 -3.10 2.59
N GLY A 136 -2.11 -4.15 1.99
CA GLY A 136 -1.29 -5.15 1.28
C GLY A 136 -0.46 -4.52 0.16
N ALA A 137 -0.98 -3.45 -0.46
CA ALA A 137 -0.29 -2.68 -1.49
C ALA A 137 0.88 -1.90 -0.89
N ASP A 138 0.66 -1.18 0.22
CA ASP A 138 1.70 -0.40 0.89
C ASP A 138 2.88 -1.25 1.34
N ALA A 139 2.60 -2.40 1.97
CA ALA A 139 3.65 -3.33 2.40
C ALA A 139 4.50 -3.81 1.21
N SER A 140 3.88 -4.09 0.05
CA SER A 140 4.57 -4.53 -1.14
C SER A 140 5.39 -3.42 -1.81
N ILE A 141 4.88 -2.18 -1.82
CA ILE A 141 5.61 -1.00 -2.32
C ILE A 141 6.84 -0.73 -1.45
N ALA A 142 6.70 -0.77 -0.11
CA ALA A 142 7.81 -0.58 0.82
C ALA A 142 8.92 -1.62 0.62
N GLN A 143 8.55 -2.90 0.46
CA GLN A 143 9.50 -3.98 0.18
C GLN A 143 10.19 -3.77 -1.18
N THR A 144 9.43 -3.44 -2.22
CA THR A 144 9.97 -3.17 -3.56
C THR A 144 10.94 -1.99 -3.56
N ALA A 145 10.61 -0.92 -2.84
CA ALA A 145 11.49 0.23 -2.65
C ALA A 145 12.80 -0.16 -1.95
N SER A 146 12.72 -0.99 -0.90
CA SER A 146 13.90 -1.49 -0.20
C SER A 146 14.80 -2.35 -1.11
N LEU A 147 14.21 -3.23 -1.93
CA LEU A 147 14.95 -4.06 -2.89
C LEU A 147 15.65 -3.21 -3.95
N ASN A 148 14.96 -2.19 -4.49
CA ASN A 148 15.56 -1.26 -5.45
C ASN A 148 16.72 -0.47 -4.83
N LYS A 149 16.61 -0.08 -3.56
CA LYS A 149 17.69 0.60 -2.84
C LYS A 149 18.94 -0.29 -2.71
N MET A 150 18.76 -1.55 -2.30
CA MET A 150 19.86 -2.52 -2.22
C MET A 150 20.51 -2.75 -3.60
N LEU A 151 19.70 -2.82 -4.67
CA LEU A 151 20.23 -2.92 -6.03
C LEU A 151 21.10 -1.70 -6.40
N LEU A 152 20.61 -0.49 -6.14
CA LEU A 152 21.36 0.74 -6.42
C LEU A 152 22.68 0.82 -5.64
N GLU A 153 22.70 0.32 -4.40
CA GLU A 153 23.89 0.25 -3.56
C GLU A 153 24.89 -0.79 -4.07
N SER A 154 24.42 -1.97 -4.47
CA SER A 154 25.28 -3.02 -5.05
C SER A 154 25.93 -2.63 -6.38
N ILE A 155 25.22 -1.88 -7.24
CA ILE A 155 25.77 -1.38 -8.51
C ILE A 155 26.87 -0.33 -8.23
N LYS A 156 26.72 0.46 -7.17
CA LYS A 156 27.73 1.44 -6.76
C LYS A 156 28.98 0.76 -6.19
N GLU A 157 28.83 -0.32 -5.44
CA GLU A 157 29.96 -1.08 -4.85
C GLU A 157 30.69 -1.94 -5.90
N GLY A 158 29.98 -2.48 -6.89
CA GLY A 158 30.58 -3.21 -8.01
C GLY A 158 31.50 -2.36 -8.92
N PHE A 159 31.40 -1.04 -8.85
CA PHE A 159 32.32 -0.10 -9.52
C PHE A 159 33.57 0.25 -8.69
N SER A 160 33.70 -0.29 -7.47
CA SER A 160 34.82 0.00 -6.56
C SER A 160 35.85 -1.14 -6.49
N TYR A 161 36.00 -1.92 -7.56
CA TYR A 161 37.06 -2.92 -7.75
C TYR A 161 37.83 -2.67 -9.05
N ASP A 162 38.29 -1.45 -9.26
CA ASP A 162 39.39 -1.15 -10.20
C ASP A 162 40.11 0.10 -9.71
N ASN A 163 41.11 -0.10 -8.84
CA ASN A 163 42.36 0.69 -8.72
C ASN A 163 43.30 0.02 -7.70
#